data_AF-A0A4W5L6D5-F1
#
_entry.id   AF-A0A4W5L6D5-F1
#
_cell.length_a   1.000
_cell.length_b   1.000
_cell.length_c   1.000
_cell.angle_alpha   90.00
_cell.angle_beta   90.00
_cell.angle_gamma   90.00
#
_symmetry.space_group_name_H-M   'P 1'
#
loop_
_entity.id
_entity.type
_entity.pdbx_description
1 polymer ?
#
loop_
_entity_poly.entity_id
_entity_poly.type
_entity_poly.pdbx_seq_one_letter_code
_entity_poly.pdbx_strand_id
1 'polypeptide(L)'
;MENKGLDVKLTDKASDKANSIQLRLGNVTTPQGQSEAYHLETTTDKVVLTANTSQGIYNGIQTLLQLMRDNDFVDACDITDWPAFAWRGFMVDVGRNYQSIKLLKQQIDVMAAYKMNVFHFHPTEDIAWRLQSKLYPQLTAPEYMLRDKGEYYTEEDLKELINYCKERYITLIPEIDMPGHSAAFKRAMGVDMQSDAGLEIVKNIITDFFTTYDVPYLHLGADEVKISNQKFLPEVIALTESLGKKVIGWEPDLVWDIYGP
;
A
#
# COMPACT_ATOMS: atom_id res chain seq x y z
N MET A 1 11.09 11.60 5.23
CA MET A 1 12.53 11.60 5.56
C MET A 1 12.85 12.88 6.31
N GLU A 2 13.35 12.78 7.54
CA GLU A 2 13.87 13.95 8.25
C GLU A 2 15.09 14.51 7.51
N ASN A 3 15.15 15.83 7.34
CA ASN A 3 16.30 16.50 6.78
C ASN A 3 17.49 16.29 7.73
N LYS A 4 18.51 15.53 7.29
CA LYS A 4 19.75 15.28 8.08
C LYS A 4 20.65 16.52 8.21
N GLY A 5 20.20 17.70 7.78
CA GLY A 5 20.93 18.96 7.87
C GLY A 5 22.03 19.12 6.81
N LEU A 6 22.09 18.23 5.83
CA LEU A 6 23.02 18.32 4.70
C LEU A 6 22.42 19.21 3.61
N ASP A 7 23.08 20.34 3.33
CA ASP A 7 22.74 21.20 2.19
C ASP A 7 23.31 20.60 0.90
N VAL A 8 22.58 19.65 0.31
CA VAL A 8 22.97 18.94 -0.91
C VAL A 8 22.27 19.55 -2.11
N LYS A 9 23.06 20.11 -3.04
CA LYS A 9 22.54 20.59 -4.33
C LYS A 9 22.35 19.43 -5.30
N LEU A 10 21.10 19.18 -5.70
CA LEU A 10 20.77 18.24 -6.78
C LEU A 10 21.09 18.87 -8.14
N THR A 11 21.72 18.09 -9.03
CA THR A 11 22.02 18.49 -10.41
C THR A 11 21.86 17.31 -11.36
N ASP A 12 21.38 17.56 -12.57
CA ASP A 12 21.13 16.51 -13.58
C ASP A 12 22.39 16.03 -14.32
N LYS A 13 23.55 16.58 -13.98
CA LYS A 13 24.85 16.20 -14.56
C LYS A 13 25.80 15.74 -13.47
N ALA A 14 26.46 14.61 -13.71
CA ALA A 14 27.55 14.17 -12.85
C ALA A 14 28.62 15.28 -12.80
N SER A 15 29.04 15.63 -11.59
CA SER A 15 30.13 16.56 -11.39
C SER A 15 31.46 15.82 -11.44
N ASP A 16 32.46 16.41 -12.10
CA ASP A 16 33.86 15.94 -12.02
C ASP A 16 34.52 16.29 -10.68
N LYS A 17 33.77 16.91 -9.74
CA LYS A 17 34.26 17.23 -8.40
C LYS A 17 34.57 15.99 -7.58
N ALA A 18 35.50 16.16 -6.63
CA ALA A 18 36.08 15.08 -5.86
C ALA A 18 35.07 14.32 -4.97
N ASN A 19 33.98 14.94 -4.49
CA ASN A 19 32.99 14.29 -3.63
C ASN A 19 31.58 14.40 -4.21
N SER A 20 30.95 13.28 -4.58
CA SER A 20 29.59 13.27 -5.13
C SER A 20 28.81 11.98 -4.85
N ILE A 21 27.49 12.10 -4.74
CA ILE A 21 26.54 10.98 -4.81
C ILE A 21 25.90 11.00 -6.20
N GLN A 22 25.99 9.89 -6.92
CA GLN A 22 25.51 9.77 -8.29
C GLN A 22 24.44 8.68 -8.37
N LEU A 23 23.24 9.07 -8.78
CA LEU A 23 22.13 8.17 -9.03
C LEU A 23 22.02 7.95 -10.53
N ARG A 24 22.12 6.71 -11.00
CA ARG A 24 22.21 6.38 -12.43
C ARG A 24 21.22 5.29 -12.81
N LEU A 25 20.42 5.55 -13.83
CA LEU A 25 19.72 4.47 -14.51
C LEU A 25 20.73 3.70 -15.38
N GLY A 26 20.80 2.39 -15.17
CA GLY A 26 21.76 1.51 -15.85
C GLY A 26 21.46 0.05 -15.55
N ASN A 27 22.05 -0.85 -16.34
CA ASN A 27 21.74 -2.26 -16.24
C ASN A 27 22.40 -2.92 -15.02
N VAL A 28 21.59 -3.49 -14.14
CA VAL A 28 21.99 -4.35 -13.01
C VAL A 28 21.35 -5.71 -13.22
N THR A 29 22.17 -6.71 -13.56
CA THR A 29 21.70 -8.06 -13.85
C THR A 29 21.66 -8.89 -12.56
N THR A 30 20.48 -9.35 -12.19
CA THR A 30 20.25 -10.23 -11.03
C THR A 30 19.41 -11.45 -11.44
N PRO A 31 19.42 -12.55 -10.66
CA PRO A 31 18.61 -13.73 -10.97
C PRO A 31 17.10 -13.42 -11.04
N GLN A 32 16.63 -12.45 -10.26
CA GLN A 32 15.22 -12.05 -10.17
C GLN A 32 15.09 -10.62 -9.61
N GLY A 33 13.86 -10.07 -9.63
CA GLY A 33 13.58 -8.78 -8.99
C GLY A 33 14.26 -7.60 -9.66
N GLN A 34 14.51 -7.68 -10.97
CA GLN A 34 15.32 -6.72 -11.72
C GLN A 34 14.81 -5.28 -11.60
N SER A 35 13.50 -5.08 -11.46
CA SER A 35 12.91 -3.74 -11.28
C SER A 35 13.32 -3.08 -9.96
N GLU A 36 13.64 -3.86 -8.94
CA GLU A 36 13.97 -3.39 -7.59
C GLU A 36 15.47 -3.51 -7.25
N ALA A 37 16.23 -4.16 -8.14
CA ALA A 37 17.65 -4.40 -7.98
C ALA A 37 18.49 -3.13 -8.15
N TYR A 38 19.61 -3.08 -7.44
CA TYR A 38 20.57 -2.00 -7.54
C TYR A 38 22.00 -2.47 -7.26
N HIS A 39 22.96 -1.67 -7.74
CA HIS A 39 24.38 -1.78 -7.44
C HIS A 39 24.84 -0.48 -6.80
N LEU A 40 25.38 -0.57 -5.59
CA LEU A 40 25.89 0.54 -4.78
C LEU A 40 27.38 0.37 -4.59
N GLU A 41 28.16 1.32 -5.11
CA GLU A 41 29.59 1.43 -4.90
C GLU A 41 29.87 2.69 -4.09
N THR A 42 30.60 2.54 -2.98
CA THR A 42 31.08 3.65 -2.16
C THR A 42 32.60 3.59 -2.08
N THR A 43 33.26 4.67 -2.46
CA THR A 43 34.71 4.85 -2.44
C THR A 43 35.07 6.01 -1.51
N THR A 44 36.37 6.33 -1.40
CA THR A 44 36.84 7.48 -0.61
C THR A 44 36.38 8.83 -1.18
N ASP A 45 35.99 8.86 -2.45
CA ASP A 45 35.67 10.09 -3.20
C ASP A 45 34.23 10.07 -3.75
N LYS A 46 33.59 8.92 -3.95
CA LYS A 46 32.28 8.87 -4.62
C LYS A 46 31.34 7.83 -4.04
N VAL A 47 30.06 8.12 -4.15
CA VAL A 47 28.98 7.14 -4.03
C VAL A 47 28.30 7.03 -5.38
N VAL A 48 28.27 5.84 -5.96
CA VAL A 48 27.60 5.57 -7.23
C VAL A 48 26.53 4.51 -7.00
N LEU A 49 25.28 4.88 -7.21
CA LEU A 49 24.13 3.99 -7.14
C LEU A 49 23.54 3.83 -8.54
N THR A 50 23.64 2.61 -9.08
CA THR A 50 23.11 2.24 -10.39
C THR A 50 21.92 1.29 -10.22
N ALA A 51 20.84 1.50 -10.96
CA ALA A 51 19.70 0.59 -10.95
C ALA A 51 18.92 0.60 -12.28
N ASN A 52 18.18 -0.47 -12.53
CA ASN A 52 17.36 -0.60 -13.75
C ASN A 52 16.18 0.38 -13.77
N THR A 53 15.67 0.75 -12.59
CA THR A 53 14.51 1.62 -12.43
C THR A 53 14.70 2.58 -11.27
N SER A 54 13.84 3.59 -11.21
CA SER A 54 13.78 4.51 -10.07
C SER A 54 13.41 3.83 -8.75
N GLN A 55 12.70 2.69 -8.76
CA GLN A 55 12.44 1.90 -7.55
C GLN A 55 13.72 1.24 -7.03
N GLY A 56 14.55 0.71 -7.92
CA GLY A 56 15.87 0.18 -7.55
C GLY A 56 16.78 1.27 -6.97
N ILE A 57 16.77 2.48 -7.56
CA ILE A 57 17.45 3.64 -6.97
C ILE A 57 16.89 3.95 -5.57
N TYR A 58 15.57 3.96 -5.40
CA TYR A 58 14.96 4.22 -4.10
C TYR A 58 15.38 3.20 -3.05
N ASN A 59 15.40 1.91 -3.39
CA ASN A 59 15.86 0.83 -2.53
C ASN A 59 17.34 0.99 -2.16
N GLY A 60 18.21 1.32 -3.12
CA GLY A 60 19.61 1.55 -2.85
C GLY A 60 19.89 2.77 -1.97
N ILE A 61 19.07 3.82 -2.08
CA ILE A 61 19.11 4.97 -1.14
C ILE A 61 18.83 4.49 0.29
N GLN A 62 17.91 3.54 0.51
CA GLN A 62 17.65 3.02 1.86
C GLN A 62 18.90 2.33 2.44
N THR A 63 19.62 1.57 1.62
CA THR A 63 20.90 0.96 2.03
C THR A 63 21.96 2.01 2.31
N LEU A 64 22.10 3.01 1.45
CA LEU A 64 23.03 4.11 1.67
C LEU A 64 22.75 4.83 3.00
N LEU A 65 21.47 5.11 3.30
CA LEU A 65 21.07 5.74 4.57
C LEU A 65 21.41 4.88 5.79
N GLN A 66 21.40 3.55 5.67
CA GLN A 66 21.80 2.61 6.73
C GLN A 66 23.33 2.51 6.89
N LEU A 67 24.09 2.72 5.82
CA LEU A 67 25.56 2.76 5.85
C LEU A 67 26.09 4.08 6.43
N MET A 68 25.32 5.17 6.35
CA MET A 68 25.70 6.47 6.90
C MET A 68 25.87 6.42 8.41
N ARG A 69 27.06 6.80 8.90
CA ARG A 69 27.39 7.03 10.31
C ARG A 69 27.64 8.52 10.55
N ASP A 70 27.37 8.97 11.77
CA ASP A 70 27.63 10.35 12.23
C ASP A 70 27.09 11.45 11.29
N ASN A 71 26.06 11.11 10.49
CA ASN A 71 25.39 11.91 9.46
C ASN A 71 26.17 12.26 8.19
N ASP A 72 27.49 12.05 8.12
CA ASP A 72 28.29 12.44 6.95
C ASP A 72 29.34 11.40 6.50
N PHE A 73 29.51 10.30 7.24
CA PHE A 73 30.49 9.26 6.92
C PHE A 73 29.84 8.00 6.35
N VAL A 74 30.45 7.39 5.32
CA VAL A 74 30.00 6.13 4.71
C VAL A 74 31.22 5.23 4.49
N ASP A 75 31.17 3.99 4.96
CA ASP A 75 32.23 3.01 4.71
C ASP A 75 32.34 2.70 3.21
N ALA A 76 33.56 2.48 2.71
CA ALA A 76 33.77 2.04 1.34
C ALA A 76 33.31 0.57 1.16
N CYS A 77 32.47 0.30 0.17
CA CYS A 77 31.88 -1.00 -0.10
C CYS A 77 31.40 -1.14 -1.54
N ASP A 78 31.14 -2.38 -1.94
CA ASP A 78 30.56 -2.76 -3.22
C ASP A 78 29.42 -3.75 -2.95
N ILE A 79 28.17 -3.33 -3.23
CA ILE A 79 26.95 -4.06 -2.91
C ILE A 79 26.11 -4.21 -4.18
N THR A 80 25.77 -5.44 -4.54
CA THR A 80 24.65 -5.74 -5.46
C THR A 80 23.54 -6.40 -4.68
N ASP A 81 22.32 -5.87 -4.75
CA ASP A 81 21.19 -6.33 -3.93
C ASP A 81 19.88 -6.36 -4.74
N TRP A 82 19.01 -7.30 -4.40
CA TRP A 82 17.70 -7.53 -5.04
C TRP A 82 16.77 -8.33 -4.12
N PRO A 83 15.44 -8.19 -4.27
CA PRO A 83 14.51 -8.88 -3.39
C PRO A 83 14.38 -10.38 -3.72
N ALA A 84 14.28 -11.19 -2.66
CA ALA A 84 13.90 -12.61 -2.76
C ALA A 84 12.42 -12.80 -3.16
N PHE A 85 11.55 -11.86 -2.80
CA PHE A 85 10.11 -11.91 -3.07
C PHE A 85 9.61 -10.56 -3.54
N ALA A 86 8.79 -10.54 -4.60
CA ALA A 86 8.20 -9.32 -5.13
C ALA A 86 7.14 -8.70 -4.19
N TRP A 87 6.58 -9.49 -3.27
CA TRP A 87 5.54 -9.06 -2.34
C TRP A 87 6.07 -9.03 -0.91
N ARG A 88 6.24 -7.83 -0.35
CA ARG A 88 6.76 -7.62 1.01
C ARG A 88 5.85 -6.66 1.74
N GLY A 89 4.81 -7.21 2.35
CA GLY A 89 3.66 -6.47 2.84
C GLY A 89 3.60 -6.30 4.35
N PHE A 90 2.95 -5.22 4.78
CA PHE A 90 2.50 -5.01 6.15
C PHE A 90 1.03 -4.57 6.13
N MET A 91 0.21 -5.20 6.97
CA MET A 91 -1.21 -4.85 7.12
C MET A 91 -1.41 -4.00 8.37
N VAL A 92 -2.18 -2.92 8.26
CA VAL A 92 -2.65 -2.16 9.40
C VAL A 92 -4.17 -2.25 9.49
N ASP A 93 -4.61 -2.85 10.59
CA ASP A 93 -6.00 -2.81 11.02
C ASP A 93 -6.30 -1.44 11.63
N VAL A 94 -7.02 -0.64 10.86
CA VAL A 94 -7.58 0.61 11.35
C VAL A 94 -9.08 0.50 11.58
N GLY A 95 -9.75 -0.54 11.08
CA GLY A 95 -11.15 -0.83 11.35
C GLY A 95 -11.42 -0.98 12.86
N ARG A 96 -10.59 -1.77 13.56
CA ARG A 96 -10.71 -1.97 15.01
C ARG A 96 -10.36 -0.72 15.81
N ASN A 97 -9.25 -0.05 15.52
CA ASN A 97 -8.83 1.17 16.23
C ASN A 97 -8.36 2.21 15.22
N TYR A 98 -8.93 3.41 15.27
CA TYR A 98 -8.53 4.48 14.37
C TYR A 98 -7.05 4.84 14.54
N GLN A 99 -6.38 5.14 13.43
CA GLN A 99 -5.04 5.69 13.42
C GLN A 99 -4.98 6.90 12.51
N SER A 100 -4.49 8.04 13.02
CA SER A 100 -4.38 9.25 12.21
C SER A 100 -3.50 9.04 10.97
N ILE A 101 -3.76 9.80 9.89
CA ILE A 101 -2.91 9.81 8.68
C ILE A 101 -1.43 10.05 9.02
N LYS A 102 -1.14 10.91 10.01
CA LYS A 102 0.22 11.13 10.50
C LYS A 102 0.88 9.84 11.00
N LEU A 103 0.17 9.03 11.78
CA LEU A 103 0.69 7.77 12.33
C LEU A 103 0.86 6.71 11.23
N LEU A 104 -0.07 6.65 10.28
CA LEU A 104 0.05 5.75 9.12
C LEU A 104 1.27 6.10 8.26
N LYS A 105 1.51 7.39 8.02
CA LYS A 105 2.71 7.87 7.30
C LYS A 105 4.01 7.52 8.01
N GLN A 106 4.04 7.58 9.35
CA GLN A 106 5.21 7.15 10.13
C GLN A 106 5.49 5.65 9.95
N GLN A 107 4.45 4.81 9.94
CA GLN A 107 4.61 3.37 9.67
C GLN A 107 5.10 3.12 8.24
N ILE A 108 4.55 3.82 7.25
CA ILE A 108 4.96 3.73 5.84
C ILE A 108 6.42 4.17 5.65
N ASP A 109 6.89 5.18 6.38
CA ASP A 109 8.30 5.57 6.35
C ASP A 109 9.21 4.45 6.90
N VAL A 110 8.80 3.75 7.96
CA VAL A 110 9.54 2.58 8.48
C VAL A 110 9.53 1.45 7.46
N MET A 111 8.37 1.11 6.88
CA MET A 111 8.25 0.12 5.82
C MET A 111 9.20 0.41 4.66
N ALA A 112 9.23 1.65 4.20
CA ALA A 112 10.10 2.09 3.11
C ALA A 112 11.57 1.94 3.47
N ALA A 113 11.98 2.30 4.70
CA ALA A 113 13.37 2.14 5.18
C ALA A 113 13.84 0.67 5.16
N TYR A 114 12.92 -0.29 5.30
CA TYR A 114 13.19 -1.73 5.23
C TYR A 114 12.83 -2.36 3.87
N LYS A 115 12.62 -1.54 2.83
CA LYS A 115 12.31 -1.98 1.46
C LYS A 115 11.04 -2.83 1.35
N MET A 116 10.10 -2.68 2.29
CA MET A 116 8.75 -3.22 2.13
C MET A 116 8.00 -2.42 1.07
N ASN A 117 7.16 -3.08 0.28
CA ASN A 117 6.58 -2.49 -0.93
C ASN A 117 5.06 -2.66 -1.06
N VAL A 118 4.39 -3.26 -0.06
CA VAL A 118 2.94 -3.41 -0.01
C VAL A 118 2.40 -2.93 1.33
N PHE A 119 1.47 -1.98 1.30
CA PHE A 119 0.74 -1.53 2.47
C PHE A 119 -0.72 -1.97 2.36
N HIS A 120 -1.09 -2.97 3.15
CA HIS A 120 -2.44 -3.50 3.20
C HIS A 120 -3.23 -2.72 4.24
N PHE A 121 -4.21 -1.97 3.76
CA PHE A 121 -5.01 -1.06 4.56
C PHE A 121 -6.37 -1.70 4.86
N HIS A 122 -6.65 -2.01 6.12
CA HIS A 122 -7.89 -2.67 6.57
C HIS A 122 -8.80 -1.68 7.35
N PRO A 123 -9.65 -0.89 6.66
CA PRO A 123 -10.47 0.17 7.25
C PRO A 123 -11.93 -0.18 7.53
N THR A 124 -12.39 -1.39 7.21
CA THR A 124 -13.79 -1.81 7.37
C THR A 124 -13.88 -3.01 8.28
N GLU A 125 -14.76 -2.95 9.28
CA GLU A 125 -14.84 -3.97 10.31
C GLU A 125 -16.21 -4.05 10.99
N ASP A 126 -16.41 -5.07 11.82
CA ASP A 126 -17.66 -5.24 12.57
C ASP A 126 -17.97 -4.05 13.46
N ILE A 127 -16.92 -3.38 13.97
CA ILE A 127 -17.07 -2.29 14.94
C ILE A 127 -17.11 -0.89 14.30
N ALA A 128 -16.55 -0.70 13.10
CA ALA A 128 -16.56 0.57 12.40
C ALA A 128 -16.29 0.43 10.89
N TRP A 129 -16.90 1.29 10.09
CA TRP A 129 -16.55 1.51 8.68
C TRP A 129 -15.86 2.86 8.55
N ARG A 130 -14.62 2.90 8.07
CA ARG A 130 -13.80 4.12 8.12
C ARG A 130 -13.51 4.76 6.77
N LEU A 131 -14.09 4.27 5.68
CA LEU A 131 -13.93 4.89 4.36
C LEU A 131 -15.10 5.83 4.07
N GLN A 132 -14.82 7.11 3.84
CA GLN A 132 -15.86 8.02 3.37
C GLN A 132 -16.45 7.55 2.04
N SER A 133 -17.79 7.50 1.97
CA SER A 133 -18.52 7.36 0.72
C SER A 133 -19.46 8.56 0.56
N LYS A 134 -19.36 9.25 -0.57
CA LYS A 134 -20.30 10.33 -0.91
C LYS A 134 -21.69 9.79 -1.25
N LEU A 135 -21.77 8.58 -1.80
CA LEU A 135 -23.03 7.90 -2.11
C LEU A 135 -23.73 7.40 -0.84
N TYR A 136 -22.96 6.94 0.15
CA TYR A 136 -23.47 6.35 1.39
C TYR A 136 -22.86 7.00 2.64
N PRO A 137 -23.17 8.28 2.92
CA PRO A 137 -22.59 9.01 4.06
C PRO A 137 -22.90 8.38 5.42
N GLN A 138 -23.96 7.58 5.52
CA GLN A 138 -24.32 6.82 6.72
C GLN A 138 -23.24 5.82 7.16
N LEU A 139 -22.40 5.31 6.24
CA LEU A 139 -21.36 4.35 6.59
C LEU A 139 -20.36 4.92 7.61
N THR A 140 -20.12 6.23 7.55
CA THR A 140 -19.20 6.94 8.45
C THR A 140 -19.91 7.73 9.55
N ALA A 141 -21.21 7.55 9.75
CA ALA A 141 -21.95 8.30 10.76
C ALA A 141 -21.64 7.75 12.18
N PRO A 142 -21.35 8.63 13.18
CA PRO A 142 -20.93 8.21 14.53
C PRO A 142 -21.88 7.23 15.23
N GLU A 143 -23.18 7.30 14.96
CA GLU A 143 -24.21 6.45 15.56
C GLU A 143 -24.09 4.96 15.18
N TYR A 144 -23.48 4.64 14.03
CA TYR A 144 -23.32 3.27 13.55
C TYR A 144 -21.94 2.66 13.89
N MET A 145 -21.04 3.45 14.47
CA MET A 145 -19.73 3.02 14.96
C MET A 145 -19.79 2.64 16.43
N LEU A 146 -19.06 1.57 16.81
CA LEU A 146 -18.97 1.09 18.19
C LEU A 146 -17.70 1.55 18.91
N ARG A 147 -16.67 1.97 18.16
CA ARG A 147 -15.40 2.51 18.68
C ARG A 147 -14.94 3.70 17.84
N ASP A 148 -14.26 4.65 18.48
CA ASP A 148 -13.75 5.88 17.85
C ASP A 148 -14.80 6.55 16.96
N LYS A 149 -15.97 6.82 17.53
CA LYS A 149 -17.16 7.24 16.77
C LYS A 149 -16.91 8.55 16.03
N GLY A 150 -17.16 8.56 14.73
CA GLY A 150 -16.92 9.70 13.86
C GLY A 150 -15.49 9.82 13.34
N GLU A 151 -14.58 8.94 13.75
CA GLU A 151 -13.22 8.87 13.19
C GLU A 151 -13.21 7.99 11.95
N TYR A 152 -12.96 8.61 10.79
CA TYR A 152 -12.88 7.96 9.49
C TYR A 152 -11.88 8.71 8.59
N TYR A 153 -11.57 8.13 7.44
CA TYR A 153 -10.70 8.72 6.42
C TYR A 153 -11.56 9.36 5.35
N THR A 154 -11.35 10.66 5.14
CA THR A 154 -11.96 11.40 4.03
C THR A 154 -11.39 10.92 2.69
N GLU A 155 -12.04 11.31 1.60
CA GLU A 155 -11.52 11.08 0.26
C GLU A 155 -10.15 11.72 0.05
N GLU A 156 -9.95 12.94 0.58
CA GLU A 156 -8.66 13.62 0.57
C GLU A 156 -7.59 12.86 1.35
N ASP A 157 -7.93 12.35 2.54
CA ASP A 157 -7.02 11.55 3.37
C ASP A 157 -6.54 10.29 2.63
N LEU A 158 -7.46 9.56 2.00
CA LEU A 158 -7.09 8.34 1.28
C LEU A 158 -6.28 8.63 0.01
N LYS A 159 -6.63 9.69 -0.74
CA LYS A 159 -5.83 10.15 -1.89
C LYS A 159 -4.42 10.56 -1.46
N GLU A 160 -4.31 11.27 -0.35
CA GLU A 160 -3.03 11.66 0.24
C GLU A 160 -2.21 10.42 0.64
N LEU A 161 -2.83 9.45 1.31
CA LEU A 161 -2.17 8.21 1.75
C LEU A 161 -1.68 7.37 0.56
N ILE A 162 -2.51 7.22 -0.49
CA ILE A 162 -2.14 6.53 -1.73
C ILE A 162 -0.92 7.20 -2.38
N ASN A 163 -0.94 8.54 -2.50
CA ASN A 163 0.19 9.27 -3.08
C ASN A 163 1.45 9.14 -2.22
N TYR A 164 1.31 9.20 -0.89
CA TYR A 164 2.43 9.02 0.04
C TYR A 164 3.11 7.65 -0.09
N CYS A 165 2.31 6.60 -0.30
CA CYS A 165 2.80 5.26 -0.62
C CYS A 165 3.49 5.22 -2.00
N LYS A 166 2.88 5.81 -3.04
CA LYS A 166 3.43 5.85 -4.41
C LYS A 166 4.80 6.53 -4.48
N GLU A 167 5.00 7.64 -3.77
CA GLU A 167 6.29 8.33 -3.66
C GLU A 167 7.43 7.46 -3.09
N ARG A 168 7.07 6.38 -2.40
CA ARG A 168 7.99 5.44 -1.73
C ARG A 168 8.01 4.07 -2.39
N TYR A 169 7.43 3.95 -3.59
CA TYR A 169 7.26 2.69 -4.31
C TYR A 169 6.53 1.61 -3.51
N ILE A 170 5.61 2.03 -2.63
CA ILE A 170 4.74 1.16 -1.87
C ILE A 170 3.37 1.14 -2.56
N THR A 171 2.85 -0.05 -2.81
CA THR A 171 1.49 -0.24 -3.31
C THR A 171 0.52 -0.28 -2.14
N LEU A 172 -0.43 0.66 -2.09
CA LEU A 172 -1.55 0.59 -1.14
C LEU A 172 -2.60 -0.38 -1.67
N ILE A 173 -3.00 -1.33 -0.83
CA ILE A 173 -4.07 -2.28 -1.11
C ILE A 173 -5.18 -2.00 -0.10
N PRO A 174 -6.30 -1.39 -0.52
CA PRO A 174 -7.44 -1.21 0.35
C PRO A 174 -8.17 -2.54 0.52
N GLU A 175 -8.70 -2.74 1.71
CA GLU A 175 -9.65 -3.80 2.00
C GLU A 175 -11.04 -3.23 2.26
N ILE A 176 -12.03 -3.87 1.65
CA ILE A 176 -13.42 -3.76 2.06
C ILE A 176 -13.82 -5.19 2.37
N ASP A 177 -13.79 -5.53 3.65
CA ASP A 177 -14.06 -6.89 4.10
C ASP A 177 -15.52 -7.26 3.86
N MET A 178 -15.73 -8.37 3.16
CA MET A 178 -17.03 -8.83 2.73
C MET A 178 -17.06 -10.34 2.40
N PRO A 179 -18.20 -11.00 2.61
CA PRO A 179 -19.34 -10.52 3.39
C PRO A 179 -19.10 -10.61 4.91
N GLY A 180 -17.94 -11.15 5.33
CA GLY A 180 -17.48 -11.17 6.71
C GLY A 180 -17.23 -9.78 7.27
N HIS A 181 -17.05 -9.70 8.58
CA HIS A 181 -16.71 -8.47 9.31
C HIS A 181 -17.52 -7.21 8.91
N SER A 182 -18.79 -7.41 8.54
CA SER A 182 -19.64 -6.40 7.90
C SER A 182 -20.72 -5.83 8.83
N ALA A 183 -20.65 -6.07 10.14
CA ALA A 183 -21.68 -5.59 11.06
C ALA A 183 -21.82 -4.06 11.07
N ALA A 184 -20.74 -3.29 10.82
CA ALA A 184 -20.84 -1.83 10.66
C ALA A 184 -21.67 -1.44 9.42
N PHE A 185 -21.43 -2.10 8.29
CA PHE A 185 -22.25 -1.94 7.09
C PHE A 185 -23.72 -2.25 7.40
N LYS A 186 -23.99 -3.38 8.06
CA LYS A 186 -25.36 -3.80 8.37
C LYS A 186 -26.11 -2.80 9.26
N ARG A 187 -25.42 -2.22 10.26
CA ARG A 187 -25.99 -1.17 11.10
C ARG A 187 -26.31 0.09 10.30
N ALA A 188 -25.38 0.54 9.45
CA ALA A 188 -25.54 1.77 8.67
C ALA A 188 -26.57 1.64 7.54
N MET A 189 -26.61 0.50 6.87
CA MET A 189 -27.45 0.27 5.69
C MET A 189 -28.80 -0.38 6.01
N GLY A 190 -28.95 -0.97 7.20
CA GLY A 190 -30.15 -1.70 7.60
C GLY A 190 -30.38 -3.03 6.86
N VAL A 191 -29.42 -3.47 6.05
CA VAL A 191 -29.48 -4.71 5.27
C VAL A 191 -28.18 -5.49 5.38
N ASP A 192 -28.27 -6.81 5.21
CA ASP A 192 -27.11 -7.69 5.18
C ASP A 192 -26.41 -7.58 3.81
N MET A 193 -25.06 -7.56 3.75
CA MET A 193 -24.33 -7.52 2.49
C MET A 193 -24.75 -8.66 1.55
N GLN A 194 -25.05 -9.84 2.09
CA GLN A 194 -25.42 -11.00 1.29
C GLN A 194 -26.86 -10.96 0.74
N SER A 195 -27.70 -10.01 1.17
CA SER A 195 -29.03 -9.81 0.57
C SER A 195 -28.94 -9.20 -0.83
N ASP A 196 -29.99 -9.34 -1.66
CA ASP A 196 -30.02 -8.72 -3.00
C ASP A 196 -29.78 -7.21 -2.94
N ALA A 197 -30.41 -6.52 -1.97
CA ALA A 197 -30.21 -5.09 -1.76
C ALA A 197 -28.79 -4.75 -1.27
N GLY A 198 -28.24 -5.57 -0.37
CA GLY A 198 -26.88 -5.40 0.14
C GLY A 198 -25.83 -5.57 -0.95
N LEU A 199 -25.98 -6.59 -1.81
CA LEU A 199 -25.08 -6.83 -2.93
C LEU A 199 -25.07 -5.66 -3.91
N GLU A 200 -26.23 -5.09 -4.25
CA GLU A 200 -26.30 -3.90 -5.11
C GLU A 200 -25.62 -2.67 -4.48
N ILE A 201 -25.77 -2.47 -3.16
CA ILE A 201 -25.04 -1.41 -2.45
C ILE A 201 -23.53 -1.65 -2.51
N VAL A 202 -23.07 -2.87 -2.27
CA VAL A 202 -21.64 -3.23 -2.34
C VAL A 202 -21.08 -2.97 -3.74
N LYS A 203 -21.79 -3.37 -4.80
CA LYS A 203 -21.39 -3.07 -6.18
C LYS A 203 -21.25 -1.57 -6.42
N ASN A 204 -22.22 -0.78 -5.96
CA ASN A 204 -22.17 0.68 -6.06
C ASN A 204 -20.96 1.27 -5.31
N ILE A 205 -20.67 0.79 -4.10
CA ILE A 205 -19.49 1.20 -3.32
C ILE A 205 -18.20 0.90 -4.10
N ILE A 206 -18.07 -0.30 -4.66
CA ILE A 206 -16.87 -0.71 -5.43
C ILE A 206 -16.70 0.14 -6.68
N THR A 207 -17.79 0.37 -7.44
CA THR A 207 -17.75 1.22 -8.63
C THR A 207 -17.37 2.67 -8.29
N ASP A 208 -17.95 3.25 -7.24
CA ASP A 208 -17.62 4.60 -6.77
C ASP A 208 -16.17 4.70 -6.27
N PHE A 209 -15.73 3.70 -5.51
CA PHE A 209 -14.36 3.60 -5.00
C PHE A 209 -13.34 3.60 -6.14
N PHE A 210 -13.52 2.76 -7.16
CA PHE A 210 -12.58 2.68 -8.28
C PHE A 210 -12.73 3.79 -9.33
N THR A 211 -13.84 4.52 -9.33
CA THR A 211 -13.95 5.80 -10.06
C THR A 211 -13.14 6.89 -9.36
N THR A 212 -13.01 6.81 -8.04
CA THR A 212 -12.39 7.85 -7.19
C THR A 212 -10.89 7.63 -6.95
N TYR A 213 -10.47 6.37 -6.77
CA TYR A 213 -9.12 6.01 -6.34
C TYR A 213 -8.40 5.11 -7.36
N ASP A 214 -7.18 5.51 -7.71
CA ASP A 214 -6.31 4.75 -8.60
C ASP A 214 -5.38 3.84 -7.80
N VAL A 215 -5.91 2.66 -7.46
CA VAL A 215 -5.17 1.52 -6.89
C VAL A 215 -5.36 0.28 -7.75
N PRO A 216 -4.39 -0.66 -7.80
CA PRO A 216 -4.46 -1.81 -8.71
C PRO A 216 -5.20 -3.03 -8.14
N TYR A 217 -5.40 -3.07 -6.82
CA TYR A 217 -6.00 -4.20 -6.11
C TYR A 217 -7.18 -3.75 -5.23
N LEU A 218 -8.09 -4.68 -4.97
CA LEU A 218 -9.00 -4.64 -3.83
C LEU A 218 -8.88 -5.96 -3.07
N HIS A 219 -8.69 -5.85 -1.76
CA HIS A 219 -8.82 -6.98 -0.86
C HIS A 219 -10.29 -7.09 -0.43
N LEU A 220 -10.89 -8.25 -0.62
CA LEU A 220 -12.29 -8.49 -0.25
C LEU A 220 -12.45 -9.06 1.16
N GLY A 221 -11.36 -9.40 1.83
CA GLY A 221 -11.38 -10.12 3.10
C GLY A 221 -11.93 -11.52 2.88
N ALA A 222 -13.22 -11.72 3.19
CA ALA A 222 -13.95 -12.97 3.05
C ALA A 222 -13.60 -14.04 4.09
N ASP A 223 -13.03 -13.62 5.21
CA ASP A 223 -12.74 -14.48 6.35
C ASP A 223 -13.92 -14.62 7.32
N GLU A 224 -13.85 -15.68 8.12
CA GLU A 224 -14.70 -15.95 9.29
C GLU A 224 -16.23 -15.87 9.07
N VAL A 225 -16.70 -16.06 7.84
CA VAL A 225 -18.11 -15.89 7.47
C VAL A 225 -18.71 -17.14 6.84
N LYS A 226 -20.02 -17.34 7.07
CA LYS A 226 -20.79 -18.33 6.31
C LYS A 226 -21.40 -17.68 5.07
N ILE A 227 -21.04 -18.17 3.89
CA ILE A 227 -21.64 -17.74 2.62
C ILE A 227 -23.05 -18.34 2.47
N SER A 228 -24.05 -17.50 2.67
CA SER A 228 -25.48 -17.77 2.45
C SER A 228 -25.92 -17.41 1.03
N ASN A 229 -25.32 -16.39 0.42
CA ASN A 229 -25.54 -16.03 -0.97
C ASN A 229 -24.34 -16.46 -1.83
N GLN A 230 -24.50 -17.59 -2.51
CA GLN A 230 -23.46 -18.20 -3.35
C GLN A 230 -23.06 -17.33 -4.55
N LYS A 231 -23.84 -16.30 -4.90
CA LYS A 231 -23.51 -15.36 -5.97
C LYS A 231 -22.70 -14.16 -5.50
N PHE A 232 -22.65 -13.90 -4.20
CA PHE A 232 -22.08 -12.66 -3.66
C PHE A 232 -20.62 -12.45 -4.08
N LEU A 233 -19.72 -13.37 -3.71
CA LEU A 233 -18.30 -13.26 -4.06
C LEU A 233 -18.07 -13.32 -5.58
N PRO A 234 -18.65 -14.28 -6.35
CA PRO A 234 -18.49 -14.31 -7.81
C PRO A 234 -18.89 -13.00 -8.51
N GLU A 235 -20.00 -12.37 -8.12
CA GLU A 235 -20.45 -11.13 -8.73
C GLU A 235 -19.56 -9.93 -8.36
N VAL A 236 -19.10 -9.87 -7.12
CA VAL A 236 -18.16 -8.82 -6.66
C VAL A 236 -16.80 -8.94 -7.36
N ILE A 237 -16.29 -10.17 -7.49
CA ILE A 237 -15.03 -10.45 -8.19
C ILE A 237 -15.15 -10.04 -9.65
N ALA A 238 -16.18 -10.53 -10.35
CA ALA A 238 -16.39 -10.22 -11.76
C ALA A 238 -16.54 -8.71 -12.01
N LEU A 239 -17.23 -7.99 -11.12
CA LEU A 239 -17.31 -6.53 -11.19
C LEU A 239 -15.92 -5.90 -11.03
N THR A 240 -15.17 -6.27 -9.99
CA THR A 240 -13.85 -5.71 -9.70
C THR A 240 -12.87 -5.94 -10.86
N GLU A 241 -12.88 -7.13 -11.44
CA GLU A 241 -12.07 -7.46 -12.61
C GLU A 241 -12.51 -6.71 -13.87
N SER A 242 -13.81 -6.51 -14.07
CA SER A 242 -14.33 -5.70 -15.19
C SER A 242 -13.89 -4.24 -15.12
N LEU A 243 -13.57 -3.73 -13.92
CA LEU A 243 -12.98 -2.41 -13.67
C LEU A 243 -11.45 -2.39 -13.86
N GLY A 244 -10.86 -3.50 -14.31
CA GLY A 244 -9.42 -3.64 -14.55
C GLY A 244 -8.60 -3.81 -13.28
N LYS A 245 -9.21 -4.27 -12.18
CA LYS A 245 -8.59 -4.39 -10.86
C LYS A 245 -8.41 -5.86 -10.51
N LYS A 246 -7.37 -6.15 -9.72
CA LYS A 246 -7.10 -7.50 -9.23
C LYS A 246 -7.71 -7.70 -7.85
N VAL A 247 -8.21 -8.90 -7.60
CA VAL A 247 -8.81 -9.27 -6.31
C VAL A 247 -7.82 -10.05 -5.47
N ILE A 248 -7.86 -9.81 -4.16
CA ILE A 248 -7.18 -10.59 -3.12
C ILE A 248 -8.20 -10.87 -2.02
N GLY A 249 -8.00 -11.93 -1.24
CA GLY A 249 -8.68 -12.10 0.04
C GLY A 249 -8.10 -13.28 0.81
N TRP A 250 -8.67 -13.52 1.99
CA TRP A 250 -8.23 -14.54 2.92
C TRP A 250 -8.69 -15.95 2.48
N GLU A 251 -7.94 -16.96 2.89
CA GLU A 251 -8.36 -18.37 2.85
C GLU A 251 -9.37 -18.60 4.00
N PRO A 252 -10.48 -19.36 3.85
CA PRO A 252 -10.72 -20.47 2.91
C PRO A 252 -11.60 -20.17 1.69
N ASP A 253 -12.15 -18.96 1.55
CA ASP A 253 -13.26 -18.75 0.61
C ASP A 253 -12.84 -18.21 -0.77
N LEU A 254 -11.56 -17.85 -0.93
CA LEU A 254 -10.94 -17.59 -2.24
C LEU A 254 -10.04 -18.76 -2.64
N VAL A 255 -10.61 -19.94 -2.82
CA VAL A 255 -9.90 -21.03 -3.48
C VAL A 255 -10.02 -20.86 -5.01
N TRP A 256 -8.86 -20.71 -5.66
CA TRP A 256 -8.54 -20.84 -7.10
C TRP A 256 -8.50 -19.58 -7.99
N ASP A 257 -7.26 -19.13 -8.31
CA ASP A 257 -6.73 -18.74 -9.65
C ASP A 257 -5.60 -17.68 -9.65
N ILE A 258 -5.03 -17.31 -8.49
CA ILE A 258 -3.79 -16.49 -8.46
C ILE A 258 -2.52 -17.28 -8.87
N TYR A 259 -2.63 -18.60 -8.98
CA TYR A 259 -1.65 -19.46 -9.64
C TYR A 259 -2.39 -20.31 -10.68
N GLY A 260 -2.61 -19.77 -11.87
CA GLY A 260 -2.82 -20.63 -13.05
C GLY A 260 -1.60 -21.55 -13.27
N PRO A 261 -1.75 -22.66 -14.03
CA PRO A 261 -0.71 -23.67 -14.20
C PRO A 261 0.63 -23.11 -14.69
#